data_AF-A0A367KSR3-F1
#
_entry.id   AF-A0A367KSR3-F1
#
_cell.length_a   1.000
_cell.length_b   1.000
_cell.length_c   1.000
_cell.angle_alpha   90.00
_cell.angle_beta   90.00
_cell.angle_gamma   90.00
#
_symmetry.space_group_name_H-M   'P 1'
#
loop_
_entity.id
_entity.type
_entity.pdbx_description
1 polymer ?
#
loop_
_entity_poly.entity_id
_entity_poly.type
_entity_poly.pdbx_seq_one_letter_code
_entity_poly.pdbx_strand_id
1 'polypeptide(L)'
;MSSPPLDNETEQRKNRHNLTPQQKQQEQLNRLFEKIDTPVAIPERTQGRPFIAPPKDFVRNVAGSSAGAGSGDFHVYRAQRRREYARLKSMEEEERKAKKEAYTEKLRRLREEDEERTAKKRAKRQKRNKNKKEVKKEDKPEEEGKKVETKKEDKQEE
;
A
#
# COMPACT_ATOMS: atom_id res chain seq x y z
N MET A 1 -7.30 -46.02 27.71
CA MET A 1 -6.26 -45.92 26.67
C MET A 1 -5.59 -44.57 26.85
N SER A 2 -4.30 -44.58 27.18
CA SER A 2 -3.49 -43.40 27.51
C SER A 2 -3.21 -42.59 26.24
N SER A 3 -3.54 -41.30 26.23
CA SER A 3 -3.01 -40.38 25.21
C SER A 3 -1.48 -40.34 25.32
N PRO A 4 -0.74 -40.43 24.20
CA PRO A 4 0.70 -40.23 24.22
C PRO A 4 1.00 -38.74 24.54
N PRO A 5 2.04 -38.46 25.33
CA PRO A 5 2.47 -37.10 25.58
C PRO A 5 2.95 -36.49 24.27
N LEU A 6 2.57 -35.23 24.01
CA LEU A 6 3.08 -34.47 22.88
C LEU A 6 4.59 -34.37 23.03
N ASP A 7 5.30 -34.99 22.09
CA ASP A 7 6.74 -35.00 22.02
C ASP A 7 7.29 -33.58 22.12
N ASN A 8 8.15 -33.37 23.12
CA ASN A 8 9.04 -32.23 23.19
C ASN A 8 9.93 -32.27 21.96
N GLU A 9 9.50 -31.60 20.89
CA GLU A 9 10.33 -31.43 19.71
C GLU A 9 11.64 -30.80 20.14
N THR A 10 12.71 -31.51 19.80
CA THR A 10 14.11 -31.18 20.03
C THR A 10 14.35 -29.68 20.13
N GLU A 11 14.68 -29.19 21.33
CA GLU A 11 15.23 -27.85 21.51
C GLU A 11 16.61 -27.81 20.86
N GLN A 12 16.64 -27.77 19.53
CA GLN A 12 17.83 -27.40 18.80
C GLN A 12 18.18 -26.00 19.28
N ARG A 13 19.39 -25.84 19.81
CA ARG A 13 19.88 -24.56 20.31
C ARG A 13 19.71 -23.53 19.19
N LYS A 14 18.67 -22.70 19.28
CA LYS A 14 18.41 -21.66 18.30
C LYS A 14 19.61 -20.73 18.31
N ASN A 15 20.31 -20.65 17.19
CA ASN A 15 21.39 -19.70 17.04
C ASN A 15 20.82 -18.31 17.26
N ARG A 16 21.24 -17.63 18.33
CA ARG A 16 20.76 -16.28 18.68
C ARG A 16 21.16 -15.22 17.64
N HIS A 17 21.95 -15.59 16.65
CA HIS A 17 22.52 -14.71 15.62
C HIS A 17 22.22 -15.30 14.24
N ASN A 18 22.02 -14.44 13.24
CA ASN A 18 21.67 -14.79 11.85
C ASN A 18 20.35 -15.54 11.66
N LEU A 19 19.30 -15.12 12.37
CA LEU A 19 17.95 -15.66 12.15
C LEU A 19 17.45 -15.42 10.73
N THR A 20 16.78 -16.44 10.19
CA THR A 20 16.01 -16.32 8.95
C THR A 20 14.86 -15.33 9.12
N PRO A 21 14.35 -14.70 8.05
CA PRO A 21 13.19 -13.82 8.12
C PRO A 21 11.99 -14.45 8.85
N GLN A 22 11.75 -15.74 8.61
CA GLN A 22 10.69 -16.52 9.22
C GLN A 22 10.90 -16.69 10.73
N GLN A 23 12.14 -16.98 11.15
CA GLN A 23 12.47 -17.10 12.57
C GLN A 23 12.30 -15.76 13.31
N LYS A 24 12.65 -14.63 12.69
CA LYS A 24 12.43 -13.28 13.28
C LYS A 24 10.94 -12.98 13.47
N GLN A 25 10.11 -13.33 12.48
CA GLN A 25 8.65 -13.20 12.59
C GLN A 25 8.11 -14.10 13.70
N GLN A 26 8.58 -15.35 13.79
CA GLN A 26 8.19 -16.27 14.84
C GLN A 26 8.54 -15.75 16.24
N GLU A 27 9.74 -15.20 16.44
CA GLU A 27 10.13 -14.58 17.71
C GLU A 27 9.25 -13.37 18.07
N GLN A 28 8.93 -12.51 17.08
CA GLN A 28 8.03 -11.38 17.29
C GLN A 28 6.62 -11.84 17.67
N LEU A 29 6.09 -12.88 17.02
CA LEU A 29 4.79 -13.47 17.35
C LEU A 29 4.79 -14.10 18.74
N ASN A 30 5.82 -14.89 19.08
CA ASN A 30 5.95 -15.48 20.41
C ASN A 30 5.93 -14.40 21.50
N ARG A 31 6.66 -13.29 21.29
CA ARG A 31 6.68 -12.14 22.20
C ARG A 31 5.32 -11.45 22.33
N LEU A 32 4.52 -11.40 21.26
CA LEU A 32 3.16 -10.87 21.30
C LEU A 32 2.20 -11.83 22.03
N PHE A 33 2.35 -13.15 21.82
CA PHE A 33 1.54 -14.17 22.48
C PHE A 33 1.82 -14.29 23.99
N GLU A 34 3.03 -13.97 24.46
CA GLU A 34 3.34 -13.90 25.89
C GLU A 34 2.44 -12.90 26.65
N LYS A 35 1.92 -11.87 25.97
CA LYS A 35 1.08 -10.82 26.57
C LYS A 35 -0.16 -10.54 25.74
N ILE A 36 -0.98 -11.55 25.55
CA ILE A 36 -2.17 -11.49 24.70
C ILE A 36 -3.19 -10.43 25.14
N ASP A 37 -3.29 -10.17 26.45
CA ASP A 37 -4.24 -9.22 27.02
C ASP A 37 -3.80 -7.74 26.88
N THR A 38 -2.54 -7.50 26.48
CA THR A 38 -2.05 -6.13 26.30
C THR A 38 -2.38 -5.60 24.90
N PRO A 39 -3.14 -4.51 24.77
CA PRO A 39 -3.44 -3.94 23.46
C PRO A 39 -2.16 -3.43 22.80
N VAL A 40 -1.88 -3.90 21.59
CA VAL A 40 -0.73 -3.46 20.80
C VAL A 40 -1.02 -2.08 20.21
N ALA A 41 -0.19 -1.10 20.53
CA ALA A 41 -0.26 0.23 19.91
C ALA A 41 0.27 0.17 18.47
N ILE A 42 -0.64 0.09 17.50
CA ILE A 42 -0.29 0.28 16.09
C ILE A 42 -0.05 1.79 15.90
N PRO A 43 1.14 2.21 15.45
CA PRO A 43 1.40 3.63 15.26
C PRO A 43 0.43 4.17 14.20
N GLU A 44 -0.37 5.16 14.59
CA GLU A 44 -1.18 5.88 13.63
C GLU A 44 -0.28 6.58 12.61
N ARG A 45 -0.74 6.65 11.37
CA ARG A 45 -0.04 7.40 10.32
C ARG A 45 0.11 8.83 10.81
N THR A 46 1.34 9.25 11.09
CA THR A 46 1.61 10.61 11.57
C THR A 46 1.09 11.59 10.53
N GLN A 47 0.05 12.35 10.88
CA GLN A 47 -0.43 13.43 10.04
C GLN A 47 0.70 14.44 9.88
N GLY A 48 0.91 14.88 8.63
CA GLY A 48 2.09 15.63 8.21
C GLY A 48 2.27 16.92 8.98
N ARG A 49 2.94 16.86 10.13
CA ARG A 49 3.47 18.05 10.78
C ARG A 49 4.26 18.81 9.73
N PRO A 50 4.03 20.12 9.57
CA PRO A 50 4.83 20.90 8.65
C PRO A 50 6.29 20.68 9.05
N PHE A 51 7.11 20.30 8.07
CA PHE A 51 8.52 20.01 8.29
C PHE A 51 9.24 21.21 8.93
N ILE A 52 8.67 22.42 8.76
CA ILE A 52 9.17 23.68 9.31
C ILE A 52 8.05 24.39 10.05
N ALA A 53 8.34 24.80 11.28
CA ALA A 53 7.43 25.64 12.05
C ALA A 53 7.16 26.97 11.32
N PRO A 54 5.94 27.52 11.40
CA PRO A 54 5.62 28.80 10.80
C PRO A 54 6.55 29.90 11.33
N PRO A 55 6.81 30.96 10.54
CA PRO A 55 7.55 32.12 11.02
C PRO A 55 6.84 32.74 12.23
N LYS A 56 7.61 33.37 13.11
CA LYS A 56 7.04 34.10 14.26
C LYS A 56 6.43 35.41 13.78
N ASP A 57 5.27 35.78 14.32
CA ASP A 57 4.59 37.03 13.96
C ASP A 57 5.40 38.27 14.36
N PHE A 58 6.01 38.23 15.55
CA PHE A 58 6.80 39.33 16.07
C PHE A 58 8.17 38.87 16.54
N VAL A 59 9.21 39.58 16.08
CA VAL A 59 10.58 39.44 16.57
C VAL A 59 10.84 40.60 17.52
N ARG A 60 11.03 40.29 18.80
CA ARG A 60 11.18 41.31 19.87
C ARG A 60 12.58 41.93 19.93
N ASN A 61 13.58 41.25 19.38
CA ASN A 61 14.99 41.60 19.57
C ASN A 61 15.62 42.05 18.24
N VAL A 62 14.99 43.01 17.56
CA VAL A 62 15.49 43.56 16.29
C VAL A 62 16.37 44.78 16.60
N ALA A 63 17.64 44.71 16.21
CA ALA A 63 18.54 45.86 16.29
C ALA A 63 18.13 46.95 15.27
N GLY A 64 18.47 48.21 15.55
CA GLY A 64 18.12 49.32 14.67
C GLY A 64 18.69 49.17 13.25
N SER A 65 18.04 49.75 12.24
CA SER A 65 18.39 49.56 10.83
C SER A 65 19.80 50.06 10.45
N SER A 66 20.35 51.00 11.21
CA SER A 66 21.71 51.53 11.04
C SER A 66 22.73 50.92 12.00
N ALA A 67 22.33 49.94 12.83
CA ALA A 67 23.25 49.25 13.72
C ALA A 67 24.23 48.38 12.90
N GLY A 68 25.48 48.32 13.34
CA GLY A 68 26.51 47.48 12.71
C GLY A 68 26.27 45.99 12.95
N ALA A 69 27.06 45.15 12.30
CA ALA A 69 26.99 43.71 12.45
C ALA A 69 27.42 43.27 13.86
N GLY A 70 26.50 42.63 14.59
CA GLY A 70 26.76 42.01 15.89
C GLY A 70 27.38 40.62 15.76
N SER A 71 28.01 40.14 16.83
CA SER A 71 28.62 38.80 16.89
C SER A 71 27.61 37.65 16.71
N GLY A 72 26.33 37.89 17.03
CA GLY A 72 25.23 36.93 16.87
C GLY A 72 24.59 36.91 15.49
N ASP A 73 24.80 37.93 14.66
CA ASP A 73 24.05 38.12 13.40
C ASP A 73 24.33 37.00 12.40
N PHE A 74 25.56 36.49 12.37
CA PHE A 74 25.93 35.34 11.56
C PHE A 74 25.10 34.09 11.90
N HIS A 75 24.85 33.85 13.18
CA HIS A 75 24.06 32.69 13.60
C HIS A 75 22.57 32.87 13.33
N VAL A 76 22.06 34.10 13.46
CA VAL A 76 20.68 34.43 13.07
C VAL A 76 20.49 34.18 11.57
N TYR A 77 21.37 34.71 10.72
CA TYR A 77 21.36 34.48 9.28
C TYR A 77 21.46 32.99 8.93
N ARG A 78 22.40 32.26 9.53
CA ARG A 78 22.57 30.81 9.30
C ARG A 78 21.29 30.04 9.64
N ALA A 79 20.63 30.36 10.75
CA ALA A 79 19.39 29.72 11.15
C ALA A 79 18.23 30.08 10.18
N GLN A 80 18.09 31.36 9.81
CA GLN A 80 17.09 31.82 8.87
C GLN A 80 17.27 31.17 7.48
N ARG A 81 18.51 31.12 6.98
CA ARG A 81 18.83 30.52 5.68
C ARG A 81 18.51 29.02 5.64
N ARG A 82 18.86 28.29 6.70
CA ARG A 82 18.49 26.86 6.83
C ARG A 82 16.97 26.68 6.84
N ARG A 83 16.24 27.53 7.58
CA ARG A 83 14.77 27.50 7.60
C ARG A 83 14.19 27.76 6.22
N GLU A 84 14.71 28.76 5.51
CA GLU A 84 14.22 29.15 4.19
C GLU A 84 14.51 28.08 3.13
N TYR A 85 15.71 27.49 3.12
CA TYR A 85 16.02 26.39 2.20
C TYR A 85 15.16 25.16 2.46
N ALA A 86 14.91 24.83 3.72
CA ALA A 86 13.98 23.77 4.05
C ALA A 86 12.58 24.12 3.51
N ARG A 87 12.15 25.38 3.61
CA ARG A 87 10.79 25.84 3.21
C ARG A 87 10.60 25.78 1.70
N LEU A 88 11.60 26.23 0.95
CA LEU A 88 11.60 26.12 -0.50
C LEU A 88 11.59 24.65 -0.94
N LYS A 89 12.42 23.81 -0.30
CA LYS A 89 12.45 22.37 -0.59
C LYS A 89 11.11 21.68 -0.31
N SER A 90 10.42 22.00 0.80
CA SER A 90 9.11 21.41 1.08
C SER A 90 8.07 21.83 0.05
N MET A 91 8.07 23.10 -0.35
CA MET A 91 7.17 23.63 -1.38
C MET A 91 7.40 22.95 -2.75
N GLU A 92 8.67 22.77 -3.14
CA GLU A 92 9.03 22.04 -4.37
C GLU A 92 8.61 20.55 -4.32
N GLU A 93 8.75 19.91 -3.16
CA GLU A 93 8.32 18.52 -2.97
C GLU A 93 6.80 18.37 -3.02
N GLU A 94 6.05 19.31 -2.42
CA GLU A 94 4.59 19.38 -2.50
C GLU A 94 4.11 19.59 -3.94
N GLU A 95 4.71 20.52 -4.67
CA GLU A 95 4.40 20.74 -6.08
C GLU A 95 4.67 19.48 -6.92
N ARG A 96 5.79 18.79 -6.66
CA ARG A 96 6.12 17.53 -7.32
C ARG A 96 5.12 16.42 -7.00
N LYS A 97 4.65 16.33 -5.75
CA LYS A 97 3.62 15.36 -5.34
C LYS A 97 2.29 15.65 -6.03
N ALA A 98 1.84 16.90 -6.03
CA ALA A 98 0.60 17.32 -6.69
C ALA A 98 0.63 17.01 -8.20
N LYS A 99 1.76 17.26 -8.88
CA LYS A 99 1.95 16.89 -10.30
C LYS A 99 1.84 15.38 -10.54
N LYS A 100 2.41 14.56 -9.64
CA LYS A 100 2.32 13.09 -9.73
C LYS A 100 0.88 12.62 -9.50
N GLU A 101 0.20 13.16 -8.51
CA GLU A 101 -1.21 12.83 -8.20
C GLU A 101 -2.10 13.16 -9.40
N ALA A 102 -1.99 14.36 -9.96
CA ALA A 102 -2.72 14.74 -11.17
C ALA A 102 -2.44 13.81 -12.37
N TYR A 103 -1.21 13.31 -12.51
CA TYR A 103 -0.88 12.32 -13.53
C TYR A 103 -1.56 10.97 -13.26
N THR A 104 -1.52 10.49 -12.01
CA THR A 104 -2.19 9.22 -11.65
C THR A 104 -3.69 9.28 -11.84
N GLU A 105 -4.32 10.42 -11.53
CA GLU A 105 -5.75 10.63 -11.76
C GLU A 105 -6.09 10.61 -13.26
N LYS A 106 -5.28 11.26 -14.10
CA LYS A 106 -5.44 11.20 -15.55
C LYS A 106 -5.35 9.77 -16.06
N LEU A 107 -4.36 9.00 -15.60
CA LEU A 107 -4.19 7.61 -16.00
C LEU A 107 -5.37 6.74 -15.56
N ARG A 108 -5.88 6.97 -14.35
CA ARG A 108 -7.07 6.30 -13.83
C ARG A 108 -8.30 6.59 -14.70
N ARG A 109 -8.55 7.85 -15.07
CA ARG A 109 -9.68 8.23 -15.94
C ARG A 109 -9.59 7.57 -17.31
N LEU A 110 -8.41 7.60 -17.94
CA LEU A 110 -8.19 6.94 -19.23
C LEU A 110 -8.47 5.43 -19.15
N ARG A 111 -8.03 4.79 -18.06
CA ARG A 111 -8.29 3.37 -17.83
C ARG A 111 -9.79 3.08 -17.65
N GLU A 112 -10.50 3.90 -16.88
CA GLU A 112 -11.95 3.78 -16.70
C GLU A 112 -12.69 3.94 -18.04
N GLU A 113 -12.32 4.92 -18.87
CA GLU A 113 -12.90 5.12 -20.20
C GLU A 113 -12.67 3.92 -21.13
N ASP A 114 -11.47 3.35 -21.13
CA ASP A 114 -11.14 2.15 -21.92
C ASP A 114 -11.89 0.91 -21.40
N GLU A 115 -12.00 0.76 -20.09
CA GLU A 115 -12.79 -0.30 -19.44
C GLU A 115 -14.28 -0.18 -19.79
N GLU A 116 -14.85 1.02 -19.81
CA GLU A 116 -16.23 1.25 -20.25
C GLU A 116 -16.44 0.91 -21.72
N ARG A 117 -15.54 1.37 -22.60
CA ARG A 117 -15.59 1.09 -24.05
C ARG A 117 -15.50 -0.41 -24.31
N THR A 118 -14.59 -1.10 -23.62
CA THR A 118 -14.42 -2.55 -23.75
C THR A 118 -15.58 -3.32 -23.13
N ALA A 119 -16.14 -2.88 -21.99
CA ALA A 119 -17.31 -3.47 -21.35
C ALA A 119 -18.56 -3.37 -22.23
N LYS A 120 -18.84 -2.19 -22.81
CA LYS A 120 -19.96 -2.00 -23.77
C LYS A 120 -19.84 -2.96 -24.96
N LYS A 121 -18.64 -3.09 -25.54
CA LYS A 121 -18.38 -4.05 -26.64
C LYS A 121 -18.49 -5.52 -26.18
N ARG A 122 -17.99 -5.85 -24.99
CA ARG A 122 -18.09 -7.20 -24.40
C ARG A 122 -19.55 -7.59 -24.14
N ALA A 123 -20.37 -6.69 -23.60
CA ALA A 123 -21.79 -6.91 -23.36
C ALA A 123 -22.56 -7.17 -24.67
N LYS A 124 -22.30 -6.39 -25.73
CA LYS A 124 -22.86 -6.64 -27.08
C LYS A 124 -22.50 -8.03 -27.61
N ARG A 125 -21.23 -8.44 -27.48
CA ARG A 125 -20.78 -9.79 -27.89
C ARG A 125 -21.42 -10.90 -27.07
N GLN A 126 -21.52 -10.73 -25.75
CA GLN A 126 -22.17 -11.71 -24.87
C GLN A 126 -23.67 -11.86 -25.21
N LYS A 127 -24.40 -10.76 -25.46
CA LYS A 127 -25.80 -10.82 -25.92
C LYS A 127 -25.92 -11.58 -27.24
N ARG A 128 -25.09 -11.25 -28.25
CA ARG A 128 -25.08 -11.96 -29.53
C ARG A 128 -24.77 -13.45 -29.37
N ASN A 129 -23.83 -13.80 -28.51
CA ASN A 129 -23.47 -15.20 -28.25
C ASN A 129 -24.56 -15.96 -27.49
N LYS A 130 -25.29 -15.31 -26.57
CA LYS A 130 -26.46 -15.90 -25.89
C LYS A 130 -27.57 -16.19 -26.90
N ASN A 131 -27.99 -15.21 -27.69
CA ASN A 131 -29.03 -15.40 -28.71
C ASN A 131 -28.64 -16.50 -29.73
N LYS A 132 -27.38 -16.57 -30.16
CA LYS A 132 -26.91 -17.66 -31.05
C LYS A 132 -26.96 -19.04 -30.40
N LYS A 133 -26.75 -19.14 -29.09
CA LYS A 133 -26.87 -20.40 -28.34
C LYS A 133 -28.32 -20.81 -28.17
N GLU A 134 -29.23 -19.85 -27.97
CA GLU A 134 -30.68 -20.09 -27.91
C GLU A 134 -31.21 -20.59 -29.24
N VAL A 135 -30.91 -19.92 -30.36
CA VAL A 135 -31.32 -20.38 -31.71
C VAL A 135 -30.76 -21.79 -32.01
N LYS A 136 -29.49 -22.07 -31.69
CA LYS A 136 -28.91 -23.42 -31.87
C LYS A 136 -29.55 -24.50 -30.99
N LYS A 137 -30.18 -24.13 -29.87
CA LYS A 137 -30.94 -25.05 -29.02
C LYS A 137 -32.35 -25.27 -29.59
N GLU A 138 -32.97 -24.23 -30.14
CA GLU A 138 -34.29 -24.30 -30.78
C GLU A 138 -34.24 -25.10 -32.10
N ASP A 139 -33.17 -24.97 -32.89
CA ASP A 139 -32.93 -25.76 -34.12
C ASP A 139 -32.53 -27.23 -33.84
N LYS A 140 -32.33 -27.60 -32.57
CA LYS A 140 -32.16 -28.99 -32.12
C LYS A 140 -33.33 -29.39 -31.22
N PRO A 141 -34.51 -29.70 -31.79
CA PRO A 141 -35.53 -30.38 -31.01
C PRO A 141 -35.00 -31.77 -30.62
N GLU A 142 -35.47 -32.22 -29.46
CA GLU A 142 -35.09 -33.42 -28.73
C GLU A 142 -34.87 -34.66 -29.64
N GLU A 143 -33.65 -35.20 -29.62
CA GLU A 143 -33.43 -36.64 -29.73
C GLU A 143 -32.99 -37.12 -28.34
N GLU A 144 -33.64 -38.18 -27.88
CA GLU A 144 -33.74 -38.66 -26.51
C GLU A 144 -32.40 -39.05 -25.84
N GLY A 145 -32.34 -38.84 -24.52
CA GLY A 145 -32.10 -39.92 -23.56
C GLY A 145 -30.78 -40.74 -23.57
N LYS A 146 -29.97 -40.50 -22.53
CA LYS A 146 -29.11 -41.45 -21.75
C LYS A 146 -27.79 -41.97 -22.35
N LYS A 147 -26.85 -42.15 -21.39
CA LYS A 147 -25.50 -42.80 -21.42
C LYS A 147 -24.36 -41.88 -21.90
N VAL A 148 -23.20 -41.76 -21.24
CA VAL A 148 -22.57 -42.52 -20.14
C VAL A 148 -21.45 -41.64 -19.54
N GLU A 149 -21.18 -41.86 -18.25
CA GLU A 149 -20.00 -41.37 -17.51
C GLU A 149 -18.68 -41.71 -18.22
N THR A 150 -17.71 -40.79 -18.25
CA THR A 150 -16.30 -41.14 -17.98
C THR A 150 -15.46 -39.91 -17.67
N LYS A 151 -14.76 -40.03 -16.54
CA LYS A 151 -13.63 -39.22 -16.04
C LYS A 151 -12.53 -39.00 -17.09
N LYS A 152 -11.82 -37.85 -16.99
CA LYS A 152 -10.35 -37.67 -17.04
C LYS A 152 -10.03 -36.17 -17.17
N GLU A 153 -9.58 -35.54 -16.08
CA GLU A 153 -8.17 -35.26 -15.73
C GLU A 153 -7.80 -33.82 -16.09
N ASP A 154 -7.71 -32.98 -15.06
CA ASP A 154 -7.00 -31.71 -15.07
C ASP A 154 -5.55 -31.95 -15.50
N LYS A 155 -5.20 -31.49 -16.70
CA LYS A 155 -3.82 -31.17 -17.08
C LYS A 155 -3.64 -29.67 -16.99
N GLN A 156 -3.05 -29.21 -15.89
CA GLN A 156 -2.31 -27.95 -15.85
C GLN A 156 -0.85 -28.28 -16.17
N GLU A 157 -0.41 -27.91 -17.38
CA GLU A 157 1.00 -27.86 -17.78
C GLU A 157 1.45 -26.39 -17.66
N GLU A 158 2.59 -26.21 -16.97
CA GLU A 158 3.61 -25.14 -17.00
C GLU A 158 3.23 -23.67 -17.25
#